data_AF-A0A392N962-F1
#
_entry.id   AF-A0A392N962-F1
#
_cell.length_a   1.000
_cell.length_b   1.000
_cell.length_c   1.000
_cell.angle_alpha   90.00
_cell.angle_beta   90.00
_cell.angle_gamma   90.00
#
_symmetry.space_group_name_H-M   'P 1'
#
loop_
_entity.id
_entity.type
_entity.pdbx_description
1 polymer ?
#
loop_
_entity_poly.entity_id
_entity_poly.type
_entity_poly.pdbx_seq_one_letter_code
_entity_poly.pdbx_strand_id
1 'polypeptide(L)'
;MKASKKRFRIGAQSDPVEFVSWLLNTLHADLKTSKKNMSIIYECFQGELEVVKEIPNTRINETSKMPFLMLGLDLPPPPLFKDVMEKNIIPQ
;
A
#
# COMPACT_ATOMS: atom_id res chain seq x y z
N MET A 1 2.55 22.81 4.76
CA MET A 1 1.75 22.87 3.50
C MET A 1 2.57 23.00 2.20
N LYS A 2 3.79 23.55 2.20
CA LYS A 2 4.62 23.64 0.98
C LYS A 2 5.10 22.27 0.47
N ALA A 3 5.54 21.38 1.36
CA ALA A 3 6.05 20.05 1.00
C ALA A 3 5.02 19.22 0.21
N SER A 4 3.75 19.24 0.63
CA SER A 4 2.64 18.58 -0.09
C SER A 4 2.02 19.43 -1.19
N LYS A 5 2.56 20.63 -1.50
CA LYS A 5 1.97 21.59 -2.46
C LYS A 5 0.47 21.86 -2.22
N LYS A 6 0.07 21.95 -0.94
CA LYS A 6 -1.34 22.12 -0.49
C LYS A 6 -2.28 20.95 -0.83
N ARG A 7 -1.76 19.77 -1.17
CA ARG A 7 -2.54 18.53 -1.38
C ARG A 7 -3.24 18.07 -0.09
N PHE A 8 -2.53 18.12 1.04
CA PHE A 8 -3.08 17.78 2.36
C PHE A 8 -3.19 19.05 3.21
N ARG A 9 -4.44 19.45 3.54
CA ARG A 9 -4.76 20.70 4.25
C ARG A 9 -5.37 20.39 5.61
N ILE A 10 -5.10 21.26 6.57
CA ILE A 10 -5.69 21.18 7.90
C ILE A 10 -7.18 21.52 7.78
N GLY A 11 -8.06 20.68 8.34
CA GLY A 11 -9.51 20.86 8.30
C GLY A 11 -10.20 20.35 7.03
N ALA A 12 -9.47 19.81 6.06
CA ALA A 12 -10.03 19.11 4.91
C ALA A 12 -9.73 17.62 5.01
N GLN A 13 -10.74 16.78 4.87
CA GLN A 13 -10.54 15.33 4.81
C GLN A 13 -9.80 14.95 3.53
N SER A 14 -9.00 13.90 3.61
CA SER A 14 -8.24 13.32 2.48
C SER A 14 -8.12 11.83 2.72
N ASP A 15 -7.79 11.09 1.66
CA ASP A 15 -7.58 9.66 1.75
C ASP A 15 -6.33 9.36 2.62
N PRO A 16 -6.45 8.56 3.70
CA PRO A 16 -5.31 8.22 4.57
C PRO A 16 -4.22 7.43 3.85
N VAL A 17 -4.58 6.54 2.93
CA VAL A 17 -3.65 5.71 2.14
C VAL A 17 -2.83 6.61 1.22
N GLU A 18 -3.48 7.58 0.57
CA GLU A 18 -2.83 8.59 -0.26
C GLU A 18 -1.87 9.46 0.56
N PHE A 19 -2.28 9.87 1.76
CA PHE A 19 -1.46 10.66 2.67
C PHE A 19 -0.22 9.91 3.15
N VAL A 20 -0.38 8.67 3.63
CA VAL A 20 0.73 7.83 4.11
C VAL A 20 1.71 7.54 2.97
N SER A 21 1.21 7.21 1.78
CA SER A 21 2.03 6.98 0.60
C SER A 21 2.87 8.22 0.26
N TRP A 22 2.26 9.42 0.25
CA TRP A 22 3.01 10.66 0.04
C TRP A 22 4.05 10.92 1.14
N LEU A 23 3.68 10.70 2.40
CA LEU A 23 4.54 10.97 3.55
C LEU A 23 5.78 10.08 3.54
N LEU A 24 5.62 8.77 3.36
CA LEU A 24 6.75 7.83 3.34
C LEU A 24 7.71 8.12 2.17
N ASN A 25 7.17 8.41 0.98
CA ASN A 25 7.98 8.77 -0.18
C ASN A 25 8.73 10.10 0.01
N THR A 26 8.08 11.08 0.64
CA THR A 26 8.70 12.38 0.92
C THR A 26 9.82 12.23 1.96
N LEU A 27 9.56 11.49 3.05
CA LEU A 27 10.57 11.21 4.07
C LEU A 27 11.75 10.40 3.51
N HIS A 28 11.48 9.42 2.65
CA HIS A 28 12.55 8.69 1.96
C HIS A 28 13.41 9.65 1.13
N ALA A 29 12.79 10.53 0.33
CA ALA A 29 13.50 11.48 -0.52
C ALA A 29 14.36 12.48 0.29
N ASP A 30 13.88 12.91 1.45
CA ASP A 30 14.57 13.87 2.32
C ASP A 30 15.67 13.21 3.18
N LEU A 31 15.46 11.95 3.61
CA LEU A 31 16.38 11.21 4.49
C LEU A 31 17.33 10.27 3.73
N LYS A 32 17.20 10.13 2.40
CA LYS A 32 18.09 9.26 1.64
C LYS A 32 19.54 9.73 1.75
N THR A 33 20.42 8.79 2.04
CA THR A 33 21.85 9.05 2.00
C THR A 33 22.36 9.01 0.56
N SER A 34 23.10 10.04 0.14
CA SER A 34 23.59 10.19 -1.24
C SER A 34 24.45 9.02 -1.75
N LYS A 35 24.97 8.17 -0.85
CA LYS A 35 25.88 7.07 -1.19
C LYS A 35 25.19 5.73 -1.45
N LYS A 36 23.97 5.50 -0.94
CA LYS A 36 23.32 4.17 -1.00
C LYS A 36 21.84 4.17 -1.40
N ASN A 37 21.26 5.33 -1.71
CA ASN A 37 19.80 5.47 -1.94
C ASN A 37 18.97 4.76 -0.83
N MET A 38 19.51 4.77 0.38
CA MET A 38 18.98 4.06 1.54
C MET A 38 18.65 5.11 2.59
N SER A 39 17.51 4.91 3.25
CA SER A 39 16.98 5.75 4.31
C SER A 39 16.34 4.85 5.36
N ILE A 40 16.19 5.35 6.58
CA ILE A 40 15.44 4.65 7.63
C ILE A 40 14.03 4.23 7.19
N ILE A 41 13.40 4.98 6.29
CA ILE A 41 12.07 4.64 5.76
C ILE A 41 12.09 3.31 4.98
N TYR A 42 13.09 3.11 4.12
CA TYR A 42 13.22 1.87 3.37
C TYR A 42 13.70 0.73 4.28
N GLU A 43 14.52 1.02 5.28
CA GLU A 43 14.96 0.02 6.26
C GLU A 43 13.80 -0.50 7.12
N CYS A 44 12.84 0.36 7.49
CA CYS A 44 11.71 -0.02 8.34
C CYS A 44 10.48 -0.51 7.56
N PHE A 45 10.17 0.09 6.41
CA PHE A 45 8.88 -0.11 5.72
C PHE A 45 9.00 -0.81 4.36
N GLN A 46 10.19 -0.87 3.74
CA GLN A 46 10.30 -1.50 2.44
C GLN A 46 10.42 -3.03 2.57
N GLY A 47 9.42 -3.73 2.08
CA GLY A 47 9.44 -5.17 1.89
C GLY A 47 9.62 -5.56 0.41
N GLU A 48 9.73 -6.86 0.16
CA GLU A 48 9.72 -7.44 -1.19
C GLU A 48 8.60 -8.48 -1.30
N LEU A 49 7.87 -8.45 -2.40
CA LEU A 49 6.85 -9.42 -2.77
C LEU A 49 7.39 -10.29 -3.90
N GLU A 50 7.33 -11.61 -3.74
CA GLU A 50 7.60 -12.55 -4.81
C GLU A 50 6.28 -12.96 -5.47
N VAL A 51 6.13 -12.62 -6.75
CA VAL A 51 4.96 -12.93 -7.56
C VAL A 51 5.33 -14.07 -8.50
N VAL A 52 4.64 -15.20 -8.34
CA VAL A 52 4.80 -16.38 -9.19
C VAL A 52 3.58 -16.47 -10.09
N LYS A 53 3.80 -16.32 -11.39
CA LYS A 53 2.78 -16.51 -12.41
C LYS A 53 2.90 -17.92 -12.97
N GLU A 54 1.91 -18.75 -12.66
CA GLU A 54 1.73 -20.04 -13.32
C GLU A 54 1.12 -19.83 -14.71
N ILE A 55 1.76 -20.39 -15.74
CA ILE A 55 1.24 -20.40 -17.10
C ILE A 55 0.61 -21.78 -17.34
N PRO A 56 -0.73 -21.88 -17.50
CA PRO A 56 -1.38 -23.16 -17.78
C PRO A 56 -0.82 -23.78 -19.06
N ASN A 57 -0.68 -25.11 -19.09
CA ASN A 57 -0.14 -25.92 -20.20
C ASN A 57 1.36 -25.78 -20.50
N THR A 58 2.13 -25.05 -19.68
CA THR A 58 3.59 -25.14 -19.66
C THR A 58 4.05 -25.39 -18.22
N ARG A 59 5.13 -26.15 -18.01
CA ARG A 59 5.71 -26.33 -16.65
C ARG A 59 6.63 -25.17 -16.26
N ILE A 60 6.39 -23.98 -16.80
CA ILE A 60 7.24 -22.80 -16.64
C ILE A 60 6.52 -21.83 -15.72
N ASN A 61 7.19 -21.49 -14.62
CA ASN A 61 6.74 -20.46 -13.69
C ASN A 61 7.56 -19.19 -13.93
N GLU A 62 6.88 -18.07 -14.14
CA GLU A 62 7.52 -16.75 -14.19
C GLU A 62 7.52 -16.16 -12.77
N THR A 63 8.71 -16.00 -12.19
CA THR A 63 8.87 -15.37 -10.87
C THR A 63 9.38 -13.94 -11.02
N SER A 64 8.72 -12.99 -10.38
CA SER A 64 9.13 -11.58 -10.30
C SER A 64 9.18 -11.11 -8.85
N LYS A 65 10.18 -10.28 -8.50
CA LYS A 65 10.28 -9.65 -7.18
C LYS A 65 9.93 -8.16 -7.29
N MET A 66 9.02 -7.71 -6.42
CA MET A 66 8.50 -6.34 -6.44
C MET A 66 8.67 -5.70 -5.06
N PRO A 67 9.41 -4.59 -4.93
CA PRO A 67 9.49 -3.87 -3.67
C PRO A 67 8.17 -3.14 -3.36
N PHE A 68 7.80 -3.07 -2.08
CA PHE A 68 6.63 -2.33 -1.64
C PHE A 68 6.92 -1.57 -0.33
N LEU A 69 6.21 -0.47 -0.10
CA LEU A 69 6.19 0.24 1.19
C LEU A 69 4.89 0.00 1.98
N MET A 70 3.85 -0.47 1.29
CA MET A 70 2.53 -0.72 1.86
C MET A 70 1.83 -1.78 1.01
N LEU A 71 1.11 -2.71 1.65
CA LEU A 71 0.29 -3.71 1.00
C LEU A 71 -1.18 -3.30 1.09
N GLY A 72 -1.80 -3.06 -0.07
CA GLY A 72 -3.25 -2.95 -0.16
C GLY A 72 -3.88 -4.32 0.00
N LEU A 73 -4.84 -4.45 0.90
CA LEU A 73 -5.63 -5.66 1.05
C LEU A 73 -7.00 -5.43 0.42
N ASP A 74 -7.34 -6.25 -0.55
CA ASP A 74 -8.68 -6.23 -1.12
C ASP A 74 -9.65 -6.85 -0.10
N LEU A 75 -10.69 -6.10 0.22
CA LEU A 75 -11.78 -6.63 1.04
C LEU A 75 -12.58 -7.63 0.20
N PRO A 76 -13.02 -8.75 0.79
CA PRO A 76 -13.93 -9.65 0.10
C PRO A 76 -15.21 -8.89 -0.30
N PRO A 77 -15.87 -9.28 -1.39
CA PRO A 77 -17.12 -8.66 -1.80
C PRO A 77 -18.13 -8.77 -0.65
N PRO A 78 -18.95 -7.72 -0.41
CA PRO A 78 -19.96 -7.78 0.62
C PRO A 78 -20.92 -8.96 0.37
N PRO A 79 -21.40 -9.64 1.41
CA PRO A 79 -22.27 -10.81 1.26
C PRO A 79 -23.54 -10.44 0.47
N LEU A 80 -23.95 -11.33 -0.44
CA LEU A 80 -25.10 -11.12 -1.33
C LEU A 80 -26.44 -11.04 -0.58
N PHE A 81 -26.50 -11.58 0.65
CA PHE A 81 -27.70 -11.59 1.48
C PHE A 81 -27.46 -10.76 2.73
N LYS A 82 -28.36 -9.79 2.97
CA LYS A 82 -28.50 -9.14 4.27
C LYS A 82 -29.24 -10.13 5.18
N ASP A 83 -28.71 -10.39 6.36
CA ASP A 83 -29.44 -11.18 7.36
C ASP A 83 -30.81 -10.52 7.63
N VAL A 84 -31.85 -11.32 7.88
CA VAL A 84 -33.25 -10.85 8.04
C VAL A 84 -33.39 -9.90 9.25
N MET A 85 -32.39 -9.93 10.13
CA MET A 85 -32.22 -9.04 11.25
C MET A 85 -31.20 -7.96 10.84
N GLU A 86 -31.64 -6.73 10.54
CA GLU A 86 -30.80 -5.55 10.25
C GLU A 86 -29.88 -5.12 11.43
N LYS A 87 -29.14 -6.05 12.02
CA LYS A 87 -28.07 -5.76 12.97
C LYS A 87 -26.78 -5.89 12.19
N ASN A 88 -26.17 -4.75 11.88
CA ASN A 88 -24.81 -4.58 11.35
C ASN A 88 -23.90 -5.79 11.66
N ILE A 89 -23.86 -6.77 10.75
CA ILE A 89 -22.88 -7.84 10.81
C ILE A 89 -21.67 -7.27 10.08
N ILE A 90 -20.76 -6.68 10.83
CA ILE A 90 -19.45 -6.27 10.30
C ILE A 90 -18.76 -7.58 9.90
N PRO A 91 -18.55 -7.87 8.60
CA PRO A 91 -17.80 -9.04 8.23
C PRO A 91 -16.38 -8.87 8.75
N GLN A 92 -15.92 -9.82 9.58
CA GLN A 92 -14.54 -9.87 10.07
C GLN A 92 -13.59 -10.32 8.96
#